data_AF-A0A563VSD3-F1
#
_entry.id   AF-A0A563VSD3-F1
#
_cell.length_a   1.000
_cell.length_b   1.000
_cell.length_c   1.000
_cell.angle_alpha   90.00
_cell.angle_beta   90.00
_cell.angle_gamma   90.00
#
_symmetry.space_group_name_H-M   'P 1'
#
loop_
_entity.id
_entity.type
_entity.pdbx_description
1 polymer ?
#
loop_
_entity_poly.entity_id
_entity_poly.type
_entity_poly.pdbx_seq_one_letter_code
_entity_poly.pdbx_strand_id
1 'polypeptide(L)'
;MLTDFCLGLTSITQQQVENAPLSQKAIAYFQQWLGKYSNFIFGSWGDYDRKQFQKDSKFHKLPYPIDSEQINLKKLFSANQGFSYTHGMAKALNLAGINLEGIHHRGIDDAKNIARLMPYILGREKIKYLKK
;
A
#
# COMPACT_ATOMS: atom_id res chain seq x y z
N MET A 1 10.73 -16.49 -14.00
CA MET A 1 9.43 -17.14 -13.77
C MET A 1 9.02 -16.88 -12.32
N LEU A 2 7.74 -16.61 -12.06
CA LEU A 2 7.18 -16.50 -10.71
C LEU A 2 7.23 -17.85 -10.01
N THR A 3 7.45 -17.84 -8.69
CA THR A 3 7.37 -19.04 -7.86
C THR A 3 5.93 -19.29 -7.41
N ASP A 4 5.62 -20.53 -7.04
CA ASP A 4 4.31 -20.90 -6.48
C ASP A 4 3.97 -20.09 -5.21
N PHE A 5 5.00 -19.76 -4.42
CA PHE A 5 4.84 -18.87 -3.28
C PHE A 5 4.33 -17.49 -3.70
N CYS A 6 4.94 -16.87 -4.71
CA CYS A 6 4.51 -15.54 -5.19
C CYS A 6 3.10 -15.58 -5.80
N LEU A 7 2.78 -16.63 -6.56
CA LEU A 7 1.44 -16.84 -7.10
C LEU A 7 0.41 -16.98 -5.97
N GLY A 8 0.65 -17.88 -5.02
CA GLY A 8 -0.24 -18.11 -3.89
C GLY A 8 -0.40 -16.89 -2.99
N LEU A 9 0.68 -16.11 -2.80
CA LEU A 9 0.65 -14.90 -2.00
C LEU A 9 -0.13 -13.78 -2.68
N THR A 10 0.14 -13.49 -3.96
CA THR A 10 -0.34 -12.25 -4.62
C THR A 10 -1.53 -12.45 -5.54
N SER A 11 -1.86 -13.70 -5.90
CA SER A 11 -2.78 -14.08 -6.99
C SER A 11 -2.39 -13.57 -8.39
N ILE A 12 -1.16 -13.09 -8.56
CA ILE A 12 -0.64 -12.65 -9.87
C ILE A 12 -0.14 -13.87 -10.63
N THR A 13 -0.70 -14.11 -11.82
CA THR A 13 -0.32 -15.24 -12.66
C THR A 13 0.89 -14.94 -13.52
N GLN A 14 1.63 -15.99 -13.91
CA GLN A 14 2.76 -15.85 -14.83
C GLN A 14 2.33 -15.21 -16.17
N GLN A 15 1.17 -15.61 -16.70
CA GLN A 15 0.58 -15.00 -17.90
C GLN A 15 0.30 -13.51 -17.74
N GLN A 16 -0.15 -13.05 -16.56
CA GLN A 16 -0.35 -11.61 -16.32
C GLN A 16 0.96 -10.84 -16.37
N VAL A 17 2.05 -11.40 -15.81
CA VAL A 17 3.39 -10.78 -15.86
C VAL A 17 3.94 -10.76 -17.28
N GLU A 18 3.77 -11.84 -18.04
CA GLU A 18 4.26 -11.93 -19.43
C GLU A 18 3.55 -10.95 -20.38
N ASN A 19 2.28 -10.66 -20.12
CA ASN A 19 1.50 -9.70 -20.90
C ASN A 19 1.55 -8.26 -20.33
N ALA A 20 2.26 -8.04 -19.22
CA ALA A 20 2.37 -6.72 -18.60
C ALA A 20 3.37 -5.82 -19.35
N PRO A 21 3.20 -4.49 -19.28
CA PRO A 21 4.23 -3.57 -19.75
C PRO A 21 5.51 -3.72 -18.93
N LEU A 22 6.66 -3.57 -19.59
CA LEU A 22 7.96 -3.47 -18.91
C LEU A 22 7.99 -2.26 -17.96
N SER A 23 8.84 -2.34 -16.94
CA SER A 23 8.92 -1.38 -15.85
C SER A 23 9.01 0.08 -16.30
N GLN A 24 9.79 0.39 -17.34
CA GLN A 24 9.90 1.76 -17.88
C GLN A 24 8.55 2.31 -18.35
N LYS A 25 7.78 1.50 -19.08
CA LYS A 25 6.46 1.89 -19.59
C LYS A 25 5.42 1.95 -18.46
N ALA A 26 5.48 1.00 -17.52
CA ALA A 26 4.60 0.98 -16.35
C ALA A 26 4.83 2.22 -15.46
N ILE A 27 6.09 2.60 -15.20
CA ILE A 27 6.46 3.80 -14.45
C ILE A 27 6.00 5.07 -15.18
N ALA A 28 6.17 5.15 -16.50
CA ALA A 28 5.68 6.30 -17.27
C ALA A 28 4.16 6.47 -17.17
N TYR A 29 3.39 5.38 -17.26
CA TYR A 29 1.94 5.41 -17.06
C TYR A 29 1.57 5.85 -15.64
N PHE A 30 2.31 5.37 -14.64
CA PHE A 30 2.09 5.75 -13.25
C PHE A 30 2.38 7.24 -13.03
N GLN A 31 3.50 7.77 -13.54
CA GLN A 31 3.83 9.19 -13.45
C GLN A 31 2.80 10.07 -14.17
N GLN A 32 2.36 9.67 -15.36
CA GLN A 32 1.31 10.39 -16.09
C GLN A 32 0.00 10.42 -15.30
N TRP A 33 -0.35 9.33 -14.62
CA TRP A 33 -1.52 9.28 -13.75
C TRP A 33 -1.35 10.16 -12.50
N LEU A 34 -0.19 10.11 -11.83
CA LEU A 34 0.12 10.96 -10.68
C LEU A 34 0.07 12.46 -11.03
N GLY A 35 0.56 12.85 -12.21
CA GLY A 35 0.57 14.23 -12.68
C GLY A 35 -0.82 14.87 -12.84
N LYS A 36 -1.89 14.09 -12.75
CA LYS A 36 -3.27 14.60 -12.70
C LYS A 36 -3.64 15.24 -11.36
N TYR A 37 -2.83 15.02 -10.32
CA TYR A 37 -3.05 15.51 -8.97
C TYR A 37 -1.99 16.57 -8.65
N SER A 38 -2.42 17.82 -8.43
CA SER A 38 -1.51 18.96 -8.21
C SER A 38 -1.02 19.11 -6.77
N ASN A 39 -1.69 18.49 -5.80
CA ASN A 39 -1.34 18.55 -4.38
C ASN A 39 -1.77 17.25 -3.69
N PHE A 40 -0.85 16.29 -3.60
CA PHE A 40 -1.11 14.99 -2.98
C PHE A 40 0.04 14.57 -2.07
N ILE A 41 -0.29 13.69 -1.12
CA ILE A 41 0.67 12.97 -0.29
C ILE A 41 0.51 11.49 -0.63
N PHE A 42 1.62 10.80 -0.89
CA PHE A 42 1.61 9.38 -1.18
C PHE A 42 1.71 8.58 0.12
N GLY A 43 0.64 7.90 0.50
CA GLY A 43 0.58 7.10 1.72
C GLY A 43 0.72 5.60 1.46
N SER A 44 1.64 4.94 2.17
CA SER A 44 1.81 3.48 2.12
C SER A 44 1.63 2.84 3.51
N TRP A 45 1.28 1.55 3.56
CA TRP A 45 1.14 0.81 4.81
C TRP A 45 2.48 0.27 5.32
N GLY A 46 3.41 1.18 5.59
CA GLY A 46 4.77 0.87 5.98
C GLY A 46 5.80 1.43 5.00
N ASP A 47 7.08 1.22 5.30
CA ASP A 47 8.18 1.75 4.49
C ASP A 47 8.59 0.81 3.34
N TYR A 48 7.94 -0.35 3.19
CA TYR A 48 8.32 -1.36 2.20
C TYR A 48 8.13 -0.83 0.78
N ASP A 49 6.97 -0.26 0.45
CA ASP A 49 6.66 0.26 -0.89
C ASP A 49 7.68 1.31 -1.35
N ARG A 50 8.00 2.29 -0.48
CA ARG A 50 9.03 3.31 -0.76
C ARG A 50 10.37 2.67 -1.08
N LYS A 51 10.81 1.72 -0.23
CA LYS A 51 12.09 0.99 -0.43
C LYS A 51 12.06 0.15 -1.72
N GLN A 52 10.92 -0.42 -2.06
CA GLN A 52 10.75 -1.23 -3.27
C GLN A 52 10.86 -0.36 -4.52
N PHE A 53 10.14 0.75 -4.58
CA PHE A 53 10.29 1.73 -5.68
C PHE A 53 11.72 2.24 -5.82
N GLN A 54 12.44 2.49 -4.72
CA GLN A 54 13.85 2.90 -4.77
C GLN A 54 14.75 1.81 -5.37
N LYS A 55 14.56 0.55 -4.96
CA LYS A 55 15.30 -0.59 -5.50
C LYS A 55 15.03 -0.77 -6.99
N ASP A 56 13.77 -0.73 -7.39
CA ASP A 56 13.36 -0.94 -8.78
C ASP A 56 13.83 0.22 -9.68
N SER A 57 13.74 1.46 -9.20
CA SER A 57 14.29 2.63 -9.89
C SER A 57 15.80 2.49 -10.12
N LYS A 58 16.54 2.08 -9.09
CA LYS A 58 17.99 1.83 -9.20
C LYS A 58 18.30 0.70 -10.19
N PHE A 59 17.57 -0.42 -10.10
CA PHE A 59 17.77 -1.58 -10.96
C PHE A 59 17.53 -1.25 -12.43
N HIS A 60 16.45 -0.49 -12.72
CA HIS A 60 16.10 -0.09 -14.07
C HIS A 60 16.78 1.20 -14.55
N LYS A 61 17.63 1.83 -13.73
CA LYS A 61 18.27 3.13 -14.00
C LYS A 61 17.27 4.23 -14.36
N LEU A 62 16.13 4.24 -13.65
CA LEU A 62 15.07 5.23 -13.78
C LEU A 62 15.07 6.17 -12.58
N PRO A 63 14.60 7.43 -12.73
CA PRO A 63 14.36 8.30 -11.59
C PRO A 63 13.27 7.71 -10.69
N TYR A 64 13.30 8.10 -9.42
CA TYR A 64 12.25 7.73 -8.47
C TYR A 64 10.89 8.31 -8.93
N PRO A 65 9.81 7.51 -9.01
CA PRO A 65 8.63 7.91 -9.77
C PRO A 65 7.64 8.79 -9.01
N ILE A 66 7.77 8.92 -7.69
CA ILE A 66 6.83 9.66 -6.84
C ILE A 66 7.49 10.95 -6.36
N ASP A 67 7.05 12.07 -6.92
CA ASP A 67 7.53 13.42 -6.58
C ASP A 67 6.57 14.13 -5.62
N SER A 68 6.33 13.49 -4.47
CA SER A 68 5.48 14.05 -3.41
C SER A 68 6.02 13.66 -2.05
N GLU A 69 5.53 14.33 -1.01
CA GLU A 69 5.70 13.84 0.35
C GLU A 69 5.14 12.41 0.46
N GLN A 70 5.85 11.58 1.23
CA GLN A 70 5.47 10.19 1.48
C GLN A 70 5.27 9.95 2.96
N ILE A 71 4.15 9.34 3.31
CA ILE A 71 3.79 9.07 4.71
C ILE A 71 3.58 7.58 4.96
N ASN A 72 4.04 7.16 6.13
CA ASN A 72 3.80 5.81 6.62
C ASN A 72 2.46 5.78 7.38
N LEU A 73 1.40 5.38 6.68
CA LEU A 73 0.04 5.34 7.21
C LEU A 73 -0.09 4.39 8.42
N LYS A 74 0.71 3.33 8.45
CA LYS A 74 0.76 2.36 9.55
C LYS A 74 1.25 3.00 10.85
N LYS A 75 2.26 3.89 10.78
CA LYS A 75 2.73 4.65 11.95
C LYS A 75 1.69 5.68 12.40
N LEU A 76 1.11 6.40 11.44
CA LEU A 76 0.12 7.44 11.73
C LEU A 76 -1.15 6.85 12.37
N PHE A 77 -1.60 5.69 11.87
CA PHE A 77 -2.65 4.89 12.51
C PHE A 77 -2.31 4.56 13.96
N SER A 78 -1.16 3.95 14.23
CA SER A 78 -0.81 3.57 15.60
C SER A 78 -0.72 4.77 16.54
N ALA A 79 -0.10 5.87 16.10
CA ALA A 79 -0.02 7.10 16.89
C ALA A 79 -1.42 7.64 17.22
N ASN A 80 -2.28 7.78 16.21
CA ASN A 80 -3.62 8.32 16.40
C ASN A 80 -4.55 7.38 17.16
N GLN A 81 -4.28 6.08 17.20
CA GLN A 81 -5.06 5.12 17.99
C GLN A 81 -4.45 4.85 19.38
N GLY A 82 -3.32 5.47 19.72
CA GLY A 82 -2.67 5.31 21.02
C GLY A 82 -2.01 3.94 21.23
N PHE A 83 -1.64 3.25 20.15
CA PHE A 83 -0.97 1.96 20.24
C PHE A 83 0.54 2.13 20.44
N SER A 84 1.12 1.36 21.35
CA SER A 84 2.58 1.34 21.61
C SER A 84 3.38 0.69 20.48
N TYR A 85 2.73 -0.06 19.59
CA TYR A 85 3.35 -0.72 18.44
C TYR A 85 2.49 -0.64 17.18
N THR A 86 3.10 -1.01 16.05
CA THR A 86 2.45 -0.94 14.73
C THR A 86 1.82 -2.26 14.32
N HIS A 87 0.68 -2.18 13.63
CA HIS A 87 -0.11 -3.35 13.23
C HIS A 87 -0.04 -3.61 11.72
N GLY A 88 -0.10 -4.87 11.30
CA GLY A 88 -0.36 -5.22 9.91
C GLY A 88 -1.74 -4.73 9.46
N MET A 89 -1.94 -4.53 8.15
CA MET A 89 -3.18 -3.94 7.61
C MET A 89 -4.41 -4.76 7.99
N ALA A 90 -4.36 -6.09 7.82
CA ALA A 90 -5.46 -6.98 8.20
C ALA A 90 -5.80 -6.90 9.70
N LYS A 91 -4.78 -6.73 10.57
CA LYS A 91 -5.02 -6.56 12.01
C LYS A 91 -5.63 -5.19 12.32
N ALA A 92 -5.21 -4.13 11.64
CA ALA A 92 -5.79 -2.81 11.79
C ALA A 92 -7.27 -2.77 11.37
N LEU A 93 -7.62 -3.42 10.25
CA LEU A 93 -9.01 -3.62 9.84
C LEU A 93 -9.82 -4.35 10.91
N ASN A 94 -9.31 -5.47 11.42
CA ASN A 94 -9.98 -6.25 12.46
C ASN A 94 -10.21 -5.41 13.75
N LEU A 95 -9.22 -4.62 14.17
CA LEU A 95 -9.37 -3.73 15.32
C LEU A 95 -10.43 -2.63 15.08
N ALA A 96 -10.54 -2.13 13.85
CA ALA A 96 -11.57 -1.17 13.45
C ALA A 96 -12.95 -1.81 13.21
N GLY A 97 -13.09 -3.14 13.36
CA GLY A 97 -14.33 -3.85 13.05
C GLY A 97 -14.68 -3.87 11.55
N ILE A 98 -13.67 -3.67 10.69
CA ILE A 98 -13.83 -3.66 9.24
C ILE A 98 -13.40 -5.02 8.68
N ASN A 99 -14.24 -5.62 7.84
CA ASN A 99 -13.88 -6.85 7.13
C ASN A 99 -12.93 -6.54 5.97
N LEU A 100 -11.92 -7.39 5.78
CA LEU A 100 -11.07 -7.33 4.59
C LEU A 100 -11.91 -7.67 3.35
N GLU A 101 -11.84 -6.81 2.34
CA GLU A 101 -12.50 -7.00 1.05
C GLU A 101 -11.48 -7.29 -0.06
N GLY A 102 -11.78 -8.24 -0.94
CA GLY A 102 -10.86 -8.67 -2.00
C GLY A 102 -9.81 -9.68 -1.52
N ILE A 103 -8.69 -9.77 -2.24
CA ILE A 103 -7.62 -10.74 -1.98
C ILE A 103 -6.50 -10.05 -1.20
N HIS A 104 -6.20 -10.52 0.01
CA HIS A 104 -5.07 -9.99 0.78
C HIS A 104 -3.76 -10.16 0.01
N HIS A 105 -2.89 -9.15 0.03
CA HIS A 105 -1.63 -9.05 -0.73
C HIS A 105 -1.79 -8.82 -2.24
N ARG A 106 -3.02 -8.66 -2.73
CA ARG A 106 -3.26 -8.07 -4.05
C ARG A 106 -3.23 -6.55 -3.91
N GLY A 107 -2.22 -5.90 -4.51
CA GLY A 107 -1.90 -4.49 -4.21
C GLY A 107 -3.08 -3.51 -4.31
N ILE A 108 -3.96 -3.65 -5.31
CA ILE A 108 -5.14 -2.80 -5.44
C ILE A 108 -6.19 -3.02 -4.34
N ASP A 109 -6.36 -4.26 -3.87
CA ASP A 109 -7.31 -4.59 -2.81
C ASP A 109 -6.77 -4.13 -1.46
N ASP A 110 -5.46 -4.33 -1.22
CA ASP A 110 -4.79 -3.79 -0.04
C ASP A 110 -4.91 -2.25 0.01
N ALA A 111 -4.67 -1.55 -1.11
CA ALA A 111 -4.81 -0.09 -1.18
C ALA A 111 -6.24 0.39 -0.87
N LYS A 112 -7.27 -0.29 -1.40
CA LYS A 112 -8.69 0.01 -1.09
C LYS A 112 -9.01 -0.21 0.38
N ASN A 113 -8.52 -1.30 0.97
CA ASN A 113 -8.72 -1.56 2.39
C ASN A 113 -8.02 -0.53 3.28
N ILE A 114 -6.80 -0.11 2.92
CA ILE A 114 -6.10 0.97 3.62
C ILE A 114 -6.89 2.28 3.54
N ALA A 115 -7.49 2.59 2.38
CA ALA A 115 -8.33 3.78 2.24
C ALA A 115 -9.53 3.78 3.21
N ARG A 116 -10.11 2.62 3.50
CA ARG A 116 -11.20 2.47 4.48
C ARG A 116 -10.75 2.73 5.93
N LEU A 117 -9.46 2.60 6.22
CA LEU A 117 -8.88 2.93 7.52
C LEU A 117 -8.61 4.44 7.70
N MET A 118 -8.78 5.26 6.67
CA MET A 118 -8.42 6.69 6.72
C MET A 118 -9.06 7.49 7.87
N PRO A 119 -10.34 7.29 8.25
CA PRO A 119 -10.91 7.96 9.43
C PRO A 119 -10.12 7.68 10.72
N TYR A 120 -9.63 6.45 10.90
CA TYR A 120 -8.82 6.04 12.04
C TYR A 120 -7.37 6.52 11.91
N ILE A 121 -6.80 6.43 10.71
CA ILE A 121 -5.45 6.93 10.41
C ILE A 121 -5.36 8.43 10.72
N LEU A 122 -6.40 9.21 10.37
CA LEU A 122 -6.47 10.65 10.60
C LEU A 122 -6.97 11.03 12.01
N GLY A 123 -7.28 10.04 12.87
CA GLY A 123 -7.77 10.27 14.23
C GLY A 123 -9.19 10.83 14.32
N ARG A 124 -9.95 10.84 13.22
CA ARG A 124 -11.37 11.24 13.19
C ARG A 124 -12.27 10.21 13.87
N GLU A 125 -11.87 8.94 13.81
CA GLU A 125 -12.49 7.84 14.54
C GLU A 125 -11.49 7.20 15.51
N LYS A 126 -12.01 6.69 16.62
CA LYS A 126 -11.25 5.93 17.62
C LYS A 126 -11.78 4.50 17.67
N ILE A 127 -10.85 3.55 17.69
CA ILE A 127 -11.18 2.15 17.95
C ILE A 127 -11.69 2.04 19.38
N LYS A 128 -12.98 1.72 19.51
CA LYS A 128 -13.58 1.42 20.81
C LYS A 128 -13.09 0.02 21.18
N TYR A 129 -12.31 -0.09 22.26
CA TYR A 129 -11.92 -1.38 22.79
C TYR A 129 -13.17 -2.23 22.99
N LEU A 130 -13.27 -3.35 22.26
CA LEU A 130 -14.09 -4.47 22.72
C LEU A 130 -13.40 -4.95 24.00
N LYS A 131 -13.90 -4.50 25.16
CA LYS A 131 -13.59 -5.16 26.43
C LYS A 131 -13.91 -6.63 26.21
N LYS A 132 -12.87 -7.47 26.16
CA LYS A 132 -13.04 -8.89 26.43
C LYS A 132 -13.33 -9.06 27.91
#